data_AF-A0A418GNI6-F1
#
_entry.id   AF-A0A418GNI6-F1
#
_cell.length_a   1.000
_cell.length_b   1.000
_cell.length_c   1.000
_cell.angle_alpha   90.00
_cell.angle_beta   90.00
_cell.angle_gamma   90.00
#
_symmetry.space_group_name_H-M   'P 1'
#
loop_
_entity.id
_entity.type
_entity.pdbx_description
1 polymer ?
#
loop_
_entity_poly.entity_id
_entity_poly.type
_entity_poly.pdbx_seq_one_letter_code
_entity_poly.pdbx_strand_id
1 'polypeptide(L)' 'MSSTRMPALFLGHGSPMNVLEDNLYTRSWQTLGMTLPRPKAIVVVSAHWFTRGTGVT' A
#
# COMPACT_ATOMS: atom_id res chain seq x y z
N MET A 1 5.40 -25.07 -11.56
CA MET A 1 4.66 -24.28 -10.55
C MET A 1 4.54 -22.86 -11.07
N SER A 2 3.34 -22.39 -11.40
CA SER A 2 3.14 -20.98 -11.74
C SER A 2 3.32 -20.17 -10.45
N SER A 3 4.40 -19.41 -10.34
CA SER A 3 4.55 -18.45 -9.26
C SER A 3 3.51 -17.36 -9.47
N THR A 4 2.40 -17.41 -8.73
CA THR A 4 1.41 -16.31 -8.72
C THR A 4 2.12 -15.02 -8.35
N ARG A 5 2.29 -14.12 -9.33
CA ARG A 5 2.95 -12.84 -9.12
C ARG A 5 2.09 -12.01 -8.18
N MET A 6 2.69 -11.50 -7.10
CA MET A 6 1.99 -10.59 -6.19
C MET A 6 1.70 -9.26 -6.91
N PRO A 7 0.53 -8.64 -6.65
CA PRO A 7 0.20 -7.34 -7.22
C PRO A 7 1.05 -6.24 -6.58
N ALA A 8 1.26 -5.15 -7.34
CA ALA A 8 1.78 -3.89 -6.84
C ALA A 8 0.63 -2.88 -6.73
N LEU A 9 0.63 -2.08 -5.67
CA LEU A 9 -0.39 -1.06 -5.40
C LEU A 9 0.25 0.33 -5.40
N PHE A 10 -0.43 1.31 -5.98
CA PHE A 10 -0.11 2.73 -5.84
C PHE A 10 -1.28 3.42 -5.14
N LEU A 11 -1.04 3.94 -3.93
CA LEU A 11 -2.06 4.54 -3.09
C LEU A 11 -1.77 6.02 -2.87
N GLY A 12 -2.67 6.89 -3.31
CA GLY A 12 -2.63 8.30 -2.95
C GLY A 12 -3.13 8.47 -1.51
N HIS A 13 -2.29 9.01 -0.62
CA HIS A 13 -2.69 9.24 0.78
C HIS A 13 -3.27 10.64 1.02
N GLY A 14 -2.94 11.64 0.20
CA GLY A 14 -3.63 12.94 0.15
C GLY A 14 -3.83 13.61 1.53
N SER A 15 -5.09 14.00 1.81
CA SER A 15 -5.49 14.51 3.12
C SER A 15 -5.37 13.43 4.19
N PRO A 16 -4.86 13.73 5.41
CA PRO A 16 -4.85 12.78 6.53
C PRO A 16 -6.21 12.14 6.82
N MET A 17 -7.32 12.84 6.50
CA MET A 17 -8.67 12.33 6.71
C MET A 17 -8.99 11.09 5.87
N ASN A 18 -8.28 10.87 4.76
CA ASN A 18 -8.40 9.63 3.97
C ASN A 18 -8.00 8.37 4.76
N VAL A 19 -7.28 8.52 5.87
CA VAL A 19 -6.85 7.42 6.74
C VAL A 19 -7.61 7.42 8.07
N LEU A 20 -7.98 8.61 8.59
CA LEU A 20 -8.56 8.75 9.93
C LEU A 20 -10.07 8.54 9.97
N GLU A 21 -10.79 8.79 8.88
CA GLU A 21 -12.25 8.68 8.81
C GLU A 21 -12.72 7.39 8.15
N ASP A 22 -13.94 6.96 8.48
CA ASP A 22 -14.67 5.99 7.68
C ASP A 22 -15.23 6.65 6.42
N ASN A 23 -14.61 6.39 5.27
CA ASN A 23 -14.94 7.01 3.99
C ASN A 23 -14.65 6.04 2.83
N LEU A 24 -14.79 6.54 1.60
CA LEU A 24 -14.57 5.72 0.40
C LEU A 24 -13.16 5.11 0.34
N TYR A 25 -12.14 5.85 0.78
CA TYR A 25 -10.74 5.40 0.71
C TYR A 25 -10.48 4.29 1.72
N THR A 26 -10.83 4.49 2.99
CA THR A 26 -10.62 3.49 4.04
C THR A 26 -11.37 2.19 3.76
N ARG A 27 -12.62 2.26 3.29
CA ARG A 27 -13.41 1.08 2.88
C ARG A 27 -12.83 0.35 1.66
N SER A 28 -12.33 1.11 0.69
CA SER A 28 -11.69 0.52 -0.50
C SER A 28 -10.39 -0.19 -0.13
N TRP A 29 -9.55 0.42 0.71
CA TRP A 29 -8.31 -0.19 1.18
C TRP A 29 -8.55 -1.43 2.05
N GLN A 30 -9.58 -1.41 2.91
CA GLN A 30 -9.98 -2.58 3.68
C GLN A 30 -10.41 -3.73 2.76
N THR A 31 -11.21 -3.43 1.74
CA THR A 31 -11.64 -4.42 0.75
C THR A 31 -10.44 -5.02 -0.01
N LEU A 32 -9.46 -4.19 -0.39
CA LEU A 32 -8.20 -4.68 -0.98
C LEU A 32 -7.46 -5.62 -0.02
N GLY A 33 -7.32 -5.23 1.25
CA GLY A 33 -6.67 -6.06 2.27
C GLY A 33 -7.32 -7.43 2.47
N MET A 34 -8.65 -7.52 2.29
CA MET A 34 -9.42 -8.76 2.39
C MET A 34 -9.40 -9.63 1.13
N THR A 35 -9.21 -9.02 -0.05
CA THR A 35 -9.35 -9.70 -1.36
C THR A 35 -8.02 -10.10 -1.99
N LEU A 36 -6.93 -9.43 -1.63
CA LEU A 36 -5.61 -9.73 -2.17
C LEU A 36 -5.02 -11.01 -1.54
N PRO A 37 -4.20 -11.76 -2.29
CA PRO A 37 -3.47 -12.90 -1.72
C PRO A 37 -2.55 -12.42 -0.59
N ARG A 38 -2.47 -13.19 0.50
CA ARG A 38 -1.67 -12.83 1.68
C ARG A 38 -0.17 -12.82 1.34
N PRO A 39 0.52 -11.67 1.40
CA PRO A 39 1.95 -11.63 1.16
C PRO A 39 2.73 -12.21 2.34
N LYS A 40 3.96 -12.69 2.07
CA LYS A 40 4.92 -13.04 3.13
C LYS A 40 5.57 -11.79 3.75
N ALA A 41 5.70 -10.72 2.97
CA ALA A 41 6.24 -9.43 3.37
C ALA A 41 5.71 -8.32 2.44
N ILE A 42 5.71 -7.09 2.92
CA ILE A 42 5.34 -5.90 2.13
C ILE A 42 6.55 -4.98 2.09
N VAL A 43 6.92 -4.54 0.89
CA VAL A 43 7.89 -3.45 0.68
C VAL A 43 7.08 -2.17 0.44
N VAL A 44 7.28 -1.16 1.29
CA VAL A 44 6.59 0.13 1.19
C VAL A 44 7.55 1.17 0.61
N VAL A 45 7.12 1.85 -0.45
CA VAL A 45 7.81 3.03 -1.00
C VAL A 45 6.95 4.24 -0.68
N SER A 46 7.50 5.22 0.03
CA SER A 46 6.77 6.39 0.53
C SER A 46 7.22 7.66 -0.17
N ALA A 47 6.26 8.52 -0.53
CA ALA A 47 6.54 9.86 -1.06
C ALA A 47 7.32 10.75 -0.07
N HIS A 48 7.24 10.44 1.23
CA HIS A 48 7.94 11.17 2.30
C HIS A 48 9.39 10.70 2.51
N TRP A 49 9.82 9.63 1.84
CA TRP A 49 11.20 9.12 1.91
C TRP A 49 11.96 9.42 0.61
N PHE A 50 12.18 10.71 0.35
CA PHE A 50 12.89 11.16 -0.83
C PHE A 50 14.37 11.45 -0.51
N THR A 51 15.27 10.64 -1.06
CA THR A 51 16.70 10.67 -0.76
C THR A 51 17.56 10.64 -2.02
N ARG A 52 18.80 11.13 -1.93
CA ARG A 52 19.82 10.88 -2.96
C ARG A 52 20.37 9.46 -2.81
N GLY A 53 20.13 8.61 -3.79
CA GLY A 53 20.47 7.18 -3.72
C GLY A 53 19.38 6.35 -3.01
N THR A 54 19.59 5.03 -2.93
CA THR A 54 18.63 4.09 -2.34
C THR A 54 18.85 3.95 -0.83
N GLY A 55 17.84 4.30 -0.04
CA GLY A 55 17.78 4.02 1.40
C GLY A 55 16.85 2.85 1.71
N VAL A 56 17.20 2.05 2.72
CA VAL A 56 16.36 0.99 3.27
C VAL A 56 16.38 1.14 4.79
N THR A 57 15.20 1.15 5.41
CA THR A 57 15.01 1.31 6.87
C THR A 57 14.27 0.11 7.44
#